data_AF-A0A2V8LNC0-F1
#
_entry.id   AF-A0A2V8LNC0-F1
#
_cell.length_a   1.000
_cell.length_b   1.000
_cell.length_c   1.000
_cell.angle_alpha   90.00
_cell.angle_beta   90.00
_cell.angle_gamma   90.00
#
_symmetry.space_group_name_H-M   'P 1'
#
loop_
_entity.id
_entity.type
_entity.pdbx_description
1 polymer ?
#
loop_
_entity_poly.entity_id
_entity_poly.type
_entity_poly.pdbx_seq_one_letter_code
_entity_poly.pdbx_strand_id
1 'polypeptide(L)'
;MVLALPHEVFLSHSSQDLDFVDVLAARIRRHGVPVWYSRANIMGAQQWHDEIGAALQRCDWFAVVLSSQSVESMWVKRELLKALEQRRFENRIIPILFQPCDYEQLSWTLSFFQMIDFTGQFADGMRELLRVWGIGYDEHL
;
A
#
# COMPACT_ATOMS: atom_id res chain seq x y z
N MET A 1 -2.72 19.32 -4.82
CA MET A 1 -4.06 19.15 -4.25
C MET A 1 -3.89 18.27 -3.02
N VAL A 2 -4.18 18.77 -1.81
CA VAL A 2 -4.05 17.97 -0.57
C VAL A 2 -5.32 17.13 -0.46
N LEU A 3 -5.18 15.81 -0.43
CA LEU A 3 -6.30 14.89 -0.22
C LEU A 3 -6.55 14.73 1.28
N ALA A 4 -7.77 14.29 1.64
CA ALA A 4 -8.16 14.13 3.04
C ALA A 4 -7.23 13.14 3.78
N LEU A 5 -6.93 13.44 5.05
CA LEU A 5 -6.14 12.57 5.91
C LEU A 5 -6.76 11.16 5.97
N PRO A 6 -5.97 10.08 5.84
CA PRO A 6 -6.49 8.73 5.93
C PRO A 6 -7.06 8.43 7.32
N HIS A 7 -8.24 7.82 7.35
CA HIS A 7 -8.70 7.13 8.55
C HIS A 7 -7.88 5.85 8.78
N GLU A 8 -7.65 5.06 7.73
CA GLU A 8 -6.75 3.92 7.74
C GLU A 8 -6.32 3.53 6.32
N VAL A 9 -5.03 3.25 6.15
CA VAL A 9 -4.46 2.80 4.87
C VAL A 9 -4.38 1.28 4.83
N PHE A 10 -5.00 0.67 3.82
CA PHE A 10 -4.74 -0.73 3.48
C PHE A 10 -3.40 -0.82 2.74
N LEU A 11 -2.41 -1.53 3.29
CA LEU A 11 -1.10 -1.70 2.67
C LEU A 11 -0.96 -3.12 2.09
N SER A 12 -1.34 -3.24 0.81
CA SER A 12 -1.23 -4.44 -0.01
C SER A 12 0.23 -4.72 -0.36
N HIS A 13 0.69 -5.94 -0.14
CA HIS A 13 2.10 -6.33 -0.37
C HIS A 13 2.23 -7.85 -0.56
N SER A 14 3.37 -8.31 -1.10
CA SER A 14 3.73 -9.72 -1.03
C SER A 14 4.24 -10.06 0.36
N SER A 15 3.92 -11.24 0.89
CA SER A 15 4.47 -11.69 2.18
C SER A 15 6.00 -11.80 2.18
N GLN A 16 6.62 -11.83 1.00
CA GLN A 16 8.08 -11.83 0.82
C GLN A 16 8.71 -10.44 0.97
N ASP A 17 7.90 -9.37 0.98
CA ASP A 17 8.34 -7.98 1.14
C ASP A 17 8.16 -7.47 2.59
N LEU A 18 7.89 -8.38 3.55
CA LEU A 18 7.51 -8.03 4.92
C LEU A 18 8.53 -7.14 5.63
N ASP A 19 9.84 -7.35 5.40
CA ASP A 19 10.89 -6.54 6.05
C ASP A 19 10.77 -5.05 5.68
N PHE A 20 10.51 -4.74 4.41
CA PHE A 20 10.27 -3.37 3.96
C PHE A 20 8.93 -2.84 4.46
N VAL A 21 7.88 -3.66 4.37
CA VAL A 21 6.50 -3.30 4.73
C VAL A 21 6.38 -2.97 6.22
N ASP A 22 7.07 -3.72 7.09
CA ASP A 22 7.10 -3.47 8.53
C ASP A 22 7.72 -2.10 8.84
N VAL A 23 8.84 -1.75 8.19
CA VAL A 23 9.50 -0.44 8.37
C VAL A 23 8.63 0.69 7.82
N LEU A 24 8.07 0.51 6.63
CA LEU A 24 7.18 1.48 5.98
C LEU A 24 5.94 1.76 6.84
N ALA A 25 5.23 0.71 7.25
CA ALA A 25 4.02 0.85 8.06
C ALA A 25 4.32 1.44 9.44
N ALA A 26 5.43 1.06 10.08
CA ALA A 26 5.86 1.67 11.33
C ALA A 26 6.13 3.17 11.15
N ARG A 27 6.82 3.56 10.08
CA ARG A 27 7.10 4.97 9.81
C ARG A 27 5.83 5.77 9.55
N ILE A 28 4.93 5.27 8.69
CA ILE A 28 3.63 5.92 8.41
C ILE A 28 2.83 6.13 9.72
N ARG A 29 2.78 5.11 10.59
CA ARG A 29 2.09 5.21 11.90
C ARG A 29 2.71 6.24 12.83
N ARG A 30 4.04 6.40 12.85
CA ARG A 30 4.71 7.45 13.66
C ARG A 30 4.33 8.88 13.20
N HIS A 31 3.87 9.03 11.96
CA HIS A 31 3.30 10.28 11.44
C HIS A 31 1.77 10.39 11.61
N GLY A 32 1.17 9.56 12.47
CA GLY A 32 -0.24 9.68 12.84
C GLY A 32 -1.24 9.09 11.84
N VAL A 33 -0.76 8.31 10.86
CA VAL A 33 -1.62 7.64 9.87
C VAL A 33 -1.78 6.17 10.23
N PRO A 34 -3.00 5.69 10.56
CA PRO A 34 -3.24 4.29 10.80
C PRO A 34 -3.01 3.45 9.53
N VAL A 35 -2.39 2.29 9.70
CA VAL A 35 -2.10 1.36 8.59
C VAL A 35 -2.56 -0.03 8.99
N TRP A 36 -3.24 -0.71 8.08
CA TRP A 36 -3.55 -2.12 8.15
C TRP A 36 -2.77 -2.90 7.11
N TYR A 37 -2.20 -4.05 7.49
CA TYR A 37 -1.67 -5.05 6.58
C TYR A 37 -1.62 -6.40 7.29
N SER A 38 -1.74 -7.48 6.51
CA SER A 38 -1.59 -8.84 7.03
C SER A 38 -0.10 -9.18 7.19
N ARG A 39 0.37 -9.37 8.44
CA ARG A 39 1.70 -9.97 8.70
C ARG A 39 1.72 -11.48 8.51
N ALA A 40 0.55 -12.08 8.41
CA ALA A 40 0.40 -13.46 8.81
C ALA A 40 0.49 -14.43 7.63
N ASN A 41 1.29 -15.48 7.84
CA ASN A 41 1.29 -16.72 7.08
C ASN A 41 0.11 -17.58 7.59
N ILE A 42 -1.13 -17.09 7.51
CA ILE A 42 -2.26 -17.64 8.29
C ILE A 42 -2.51 -19.10 7.93
N MET A 43 -2.40 -19.96 8.96
CA MET A 43 -2.90 -21.32 9.00
C MET A 43 -4.45 -21.31 8.95
N GLY A 44 -5.04 -20.98 7.80
CA GLY A 44 -6.49 -20.96 7.62
C GLY A 44 -6.94 -19.96 6.55
N ALA A 45 -7.12 -20.44 5.31
CA ALA A 45 -7.48 -19.61 4.17
C ALA A 45 -8.80 -18.83 4.33
N GLN A 46 -9.74 -19.32 5.16
CA GLN A 46 -11.07 -18.72 5.28
C GLN A 46 -11.11 -17.53 6.25
N GLN A 47 -10.54 -17.65 7.45
CA GLN A 47 -10.44 -16.54 8.40
C GLN A 47 -9.63 -15.37 7.83
N TRP A 48 -8.55 -15.70 7.10
CA TRP A 48 -7.75 -14.70 6.42
C TRP A 48 -8.51 -13.91 5.35
N HIS A 49 -9.41 -14.57 4.62
CA HIS A 49 -10.22 -13.91 3.59
C HIS A 49 -11.20 -12.90 4.18
N ASP A 50 -11.83 -13.26 5.30
CA ASP A 50 -12.80 -12.41 6.00
C ASP A 50 -12.11 -11.18 6.60
N GLU A 51 -10.92 -11.34 7.18
CA GLU A 51 -10.11 -10.23 7.71
C GLU A 51 -9.69 -9.24 6.62
N ILE A 52 -9.18 -9.72 5.48
CA ILE A 52 -8.84 -8.87 4.33
C ILE A 52 -10.09 -8.15 3.82
N GLY A 53 -11.21 -8.87 3.68
CA GLY A 53 -12.47 -8.28 3.23
C GLY A 53 -12.95 -7.16 4.16
N ALA A 54 -12.94 -7.41 5.47
CA ALA A 54 -13.30 -6.42 6.49
C ALA A 54 -12.34 -5.22 6.50
N ALA A 55 -11.04 -5.46 6.35
CA ALA A 55 -10.04 -4.41 6.27
C ALA A 55 -10.21 -3.55 5.02
N LEU A 56 -10.46 -4.17 3.86
CA LEU A 56 -10.80 -3.43 2.64
C LEU A 56 -11.98 -2.51 2.93
N GLN A 57 -13.10 -3.01 3.48
CA GLN A 57 -14.28 -2.17 3.79
C GLN A 57 -13.99 -1.00 4.74
N ARG A 58 -13.10 -1.18 5.72
CA ARG A 58 -12.80 -0.18 6.75
C ARG A 58 -11.77 0.87 6.32
N CYS A 59 -10.76 0.47 5.55
CA CYS A 59 -9.69 1.37 5.09
C CYS A 59 -10.20 2.30 4.00
N ASP A 60 -9.85 3.58 4.05
CA ASP A 60 -10.30 4.61 3.10
C ASP A 60 -9.22 5.02 2.09
N TRP A 61 -8.03 4.45 2.24
CA TRP A 61 -6.91 4.51 1.30
C TRP A 61 -6.36 3.11 1.01
N PHE A 62 -5.82 2.92 -0.19
CA PHE A 62 -5.20 1.68 -0.61
C PHE A 62 -3.80 1.96 -1.14
N ALA A 63 -2.78 1.46 -0.46
CA ALA A 63 -1.40 1.49 -0.93
C ALA A 63 -0.99 0.09 -1.39
N VAL A 64 -0.33 -0.01 -2.55
CA VAL A 64 0.20 -1.28 -3.06
C VAL A 64 1.70 -1.20 -3.22
N VAL A 65 2.43 -2.06 -2.52
CA VAL A 65 3.88 -2.21 -2.66
C VAL A 65 4.17 -3.05 -3.90
N LEU A 66 4.95 -2.47 -4.82
CA LEU A 66 5.34 -3.04 -6.10
C LEU A 66 6.76 -3.59 -6.02
N SER A 67 6.88 -4.90 -6.25
CA SER A 67 8.11 -5.69 -6.35
C SER A 67 7.89 -6.83 -7.34
N SER A 68 8.94 -7.59 -7.71
CA SER A 68 8.75 -8.83 -8.47
C SER A 68 7.81 -9.81 -7.74
N GLN A 69 7.92 -9.88 -6.40
CA GLN A 69 7.15 -10.81 -5.59
C GLN A 69 5.67 -10.40 -5.48
N SER A 70 5.36 -9.11 -5.57
CA SER A 70 3.98 -8.61 -5.56
C SER A 70 3.31 -8.83 -6.92
N VAL A 71 4.05 -8.73 -8.02
CA VAL A 71 3.55 -8.99 -9.39
C VAL A 71 3.11 -10.44 -9.55
N GLU A 72 3.86 -11.38 -8.97
CA GLU A 72 3.53 -12.82 -9.00
C GLU A 72 2.43 -13.21 -7.99
N SER A 73 2.08 -12.32 -7.06
CA SER A 73 1.12 -12.62 -6.00
C SER A 73 -0.33 -12.51 -6.49
N MET A 74 -1.01 -13.67 -6.57
CA MET A 74 -2.46 -13.71 -6.86
C MET A 74 -3.28 -12.91 -5.84
N TRP A 75 -2.81 -12.79 -4.59
CA TRP A 75 -3.50 -12.06 -3.54
C TRP A 75 -3.44 -10.56 -3.73
N VAL A 76 -2.24 -10.03 -3.97
CA VAL A 76 -2.05 -8.61 -4.30
C VAL A 76 -2.88 -8.24 -5.52
N LYS A 77 -2.91 -9.11 -6.55
CA LYS A 77 -3.73 -8.89 -7.75
C LYS A 77 -5.22 -8.79 -7.41
N ARG A 78 -5.75 -9.72 -6.62
CA ARG A 78 -7.16 -9.73 -6.22
C ARG A 78 -7.54 -8.51 -5.38
N GLU A 79 -6.68 -8.12 -4.44
CA GLU A 79 -6.89 -6.94 -3.59
C GLU A 79 -6.88 -5.65 -4.42
N LEU A 80 -5.91 -5.48 -5.32
CA LEU A 80 -5.82 -4.33 -6.21
C LEU A 80 -7.04 -4.23 -7.12
N LEU A 81 -7.44 -5.32 -7.79
CA LEU A 81 -8.63 -5.32 -8.65
C LEU A 81 -9.88 -4.96 -7.83
N LYS A 82 -10.00 -5.49 -6.62
CA LYS A 82 -11.13 -5.17 -5.73
C LYS A 82 -11.14 -3.71 -5.28
N ALA A 83 -9.97 -3.10 -5.10
CA ALA A 83 -9.85 -1.68 -4.79
C ALA A 83 -10.22 -0.81 -6.00
N LEU A 84 -9.74 -1.16 -7.20
CA LEU A 84 -10.03 -0.45 -8.46
C LEU A 84 -11.53 -0.43 -8.82
N GLU A 85 -12.28 -1.47 -8.45
CA GLU A 85 -13.74 -1.53 -8.64
C GLU A 85 -14.53 -0.58 -7.72
N GLN A 86 -13.93 -0.07 -6.66
CA GLN A 86 -14.62 0.69 -5.62
C GLN A 86 -14.41 2.18 -5.77
N ARG A 87 -15.48 2.91 -6.11
CA ARG A 87 -15.46 4.39 -6.25
C ARG A 87 -14.89 5.14 -5.05
N ARG A 88 -14.98 4.60 -3.84
CA ARG A 88 -14.40 5.25 -2.64
C ARG A 88 -12.87 5.31 -2.64
N PHE A 89 -12.21 4.46 -3.44
CA PHE A 89 -10.77 4.49 -3.66
C PHE A 89 -10.37 5.30 -4.91
N GLU A 90 -11.32 5.92 -5.61
CA GLU A 90 -11.01 6.83 -6.71
C GLU A 90 -10.10 7.97 -6.20
N ASN A 91 -8.94 8.13 -6.82
CA ASN A 91 -7.85 9.03 -6.38
C ASN A 91 -7.24 8.72 -5.00
N ARG A 92 -7.47 7.53 -4.43
CA ARG A 92 -6.93 7.09 -3.13
C ARG A 92 -6.18 5.75 -3.20
N ILE A 93 -5.75 5.37 -4.40
CA ILE A 93 -4.84 4.26 -4.63
C ILE A 93 -3.44 4.83 -4.85
N ILE A 94 -2.48 4.36 -4.06
CA ILE A 94 -1.08 4.80 -4.10
C ILE A 94 -0.19 3.59 -4.43
N PRO A 95 0.34 3.48 -5.65
CA PRO A 95 1.40 2.53 -5.94
C PRO A 95 2.72 3.00 -5.33
N ILE A 96 3.39 2.09 -4.62
CA ILE A 96 4.69 2.30 -3.96
C ILE A 96 5.70 1.40 -4.67
N LEU A 97 6.62 1.98 -5.43
CA LEU A 97 7.65 1.23 -6.14
C LEU A 97 8.80 0.90 -5.18
N PHE A 98 8.78 -0.29 -4.60
CA PHE A 98 9.83 -0.75 -3.68
C PHE A 98 11.06 -1.23 -4.45
N GLN A 99 10.86 -1.94 -5.56
CA GLN A 99 11.91 -2.43 -6.43
C GLN A 99 11.48 -2.34 -7.90
N PRO A 100 12.42 -2.16 -8.85
CA PRO A 100 12.08 -2.21 -10.27
C PRO A 100 11.37 -3.53 -10.63
N CYS A 101 10.19 -3.44 -11.23
CA CYS A 101 9.37 -4.58 -11.62
C CYS A 101 8.43 -4.23 -12.76
N ASP A 102 7.94 -5.25 -13.46
CA ASP A 102 6.93 -5.12 -14.52
C ASP A 102 5.51 -5.08 -13.93
N TYR A 103 5.17 -3.97 -13.28
CA TYR A 103 3.90 -3.79 -12.58
C TYR A 103 2.67 -3.84 -13.49
N GLU A 104 2.82 -3.69 -14.81
CA GLU A 104 1.70 -3.80 -15.74
C GLU A 104 1.15 -5.24 -15.82
N GLN A 105 1.98 -6.24 -15.51
CA GLN A 105 1.53 -7.63 -15.36
C GLN A 105 0.58 -7.81 -14.16
N LEU A 106 0.74 -6.99 -13.11
CA LEU A 106 -0.17 -6.95 -11.97
C LEU A 106 -1.49 -6.29 -12.39
N SER A 107 -1.42 -5.09 -12.96
CA SER A 107 -2.54 -4.42 -13.65
C SER A 107 -2.02 -3.31 -14.57
N TRP A 108 -2.42 -3.34 -15.86
CA TRP A 108 -2.11 -2.30 -16.85
C TRP A 108 -2.56 -0.90 -16.41
N THR A 109 -3.58 -0.81 -15.55
CA THR A 109 -4.10 0.47 -15.05
C THR A 109 -3.09 1.22 -14.18
N LEU A 110 -2.10 0.52 -13.60
CA LEU A 110 -1.08 1.14 -12.73
C LEU A 110 -0.24 2.19 -13.46
N SER A 111 -0.11 2.10 -14.79
CA SER A 111 0.59 3.09 -15.62
C SER A 111 -0.04 4.49 -15.58
N PHE A 112 -1.32 4.61 -15.19
CA PHE A 112 -2.01 5.90 -15.07
C PHE A 112 -1.94 6.50 -13.66
N PHE A 113 -1.38 5.79 -12.68
CA PHE A 113 -1.25 6.28 -11.31
C PHE A 113 0.08 6.99 -11.12
N GLN A 114 0.08 8.05 -10.32
CA GLN A 114 1.32 8.61 -9.80
C GLN A 114 1.91 7.64 -8.78
N MET A 115 3.09 7.10 -9.08
CA MET A 115 3.81 6.20 -8.17
C MET A 115 4.67 6.99 -7.19
N ILE A 116 4.89 6.42 -6.01
CA ILE A 116 5.88 6.89 -5.05
C ILE A 116 7.10 5.98 -5.12
N ASP A 117 8.27 6.55 -5.41
CA ASP A 117 9.50 5.81 -5.61
C ASP A 117 10.24 5.57 -4.29
N PHE A 118 10.44 4.30 -3.94
CA PHE A 118 11.22 3.84 -2.79
C PHE A 118 12.47 3.05 -3.21
N THR A 119 12.84 3.05 -4.50
CA THR A 119 14.07 2.40 -5.00
C THR A 119 15.33 3.19 -4.65
N GLY A 120 15.18 4.47 -4.32
CA GLY A 120 16.23 5.36 -3.83
C GLY A 120 16.35 5.42 -2.30
N GLN A 121 16.53 6.63 -1.76
CA GLN A 121 16.59 6.83 -0.31
C GLN A 121 15.19 6.73 0.29
N PHE A 122 15.04 5.93 1.36
CA PHE A 122 13.77 5.75 2.06
C PHE A 122 13.12 7.09 2.50
N ALA A 123 13.93 8.06 2.93
CA ALA A 123 13.44 9.38 3.33
C ALA A 123 12.81 10.17 2.18
N ASP A 124 13.27 9.99 0.95
CA ASP A 124 12.73 10.67 -0.23
C ASP A 124 11.33 10.13 -0.54
N GLY A 125 11.18 8.80 -0.60
CA GLY A 125 9.88 8.13 -0.77
C GLY A 125 8.89 8.46 0.35
N MET A 126 9.35 8.51 1.61
CA MET A 126 8.50 8.91 2.74
C MET A 126 8.01 10.36 2.63
N ARG A 127 8.88 11.30 2.20
CA ARG A 127 8.49 12.69 1.97
C ARG A 127 7.41 12.80 0.91
N GLU A 128 7.52 12.05 -0.17
CA GLU A 128 6.54 12.04 -1.24
C GLU A 128 5.22 11.39 -0.81
N LEU A 129 5.28 10.24 -0.14
CA LEU A 129 4.11 9.53 0.35
C LEU A 129 3.29 10.39 1.31
N LEU A 130 3.91 10.95 2.34
CA LEU A 130 3.22 11.76 3.35
C LEU A 130 2.66 13.06 2.77
N ARG A 131 3.32 13.62 1.74
CA ARG A 131 2.84 14.81 1.03
C ARG A 131 1.48 14.58 0.34
N VAL A 132 1.17 13.35 -0.07
CA VAL A 132 -0.16 12.99 -0.61
C VAL A 132 -1.26 13.35 0.38
N TRP A 133 -0.99 13.17 1.68
CA TRP A 133 -1.91 13.46 2.78
C TRP A 133 -1.67 14.83 3.44
N GLY A 134 -0.80 15.67 2.86
CA GLY A 134 -0.45 16.97 3.42
C GLY A 134 0.38 16.91 4.71
N ILE A 135 1.04 15.78 4.98
CA ILE A 135 1.86 15.56 6.18
C ILE A 135 3.34 15.81 5.84
N GLY A 136 4.03 16.53 6.73
CA GLY A 136 5.48 16.68 6.66
C GLY A 136 6.20 15.45 7.19
N TYR A 137 7.22 14.98 6.47
CA TYR A 137 8.11 13.94 6.97
C TYR A 137 9.10 14.54 7.98
N ASP A 138 9.26 13.84 9.10
CA ASP A 138 10.26 14.09 10.13
C ASP A 138 11.06 12.78 10.28
N GLU A 139 12.36 12.85 10.00
CA GLU A 139 13.23 11.68 10.03
C GLU A 139 13.55 11.19 11.45
N HIS A 140 13.41 12.07 12.45
CA HIS A 140 13.55 11.77 13.87
C HIS A 140 12.26 11.17 14.47
N LEU A 141 11.15 11.41 13.74
CA LEU A 141 9.93 10.61 13.63
C LEU A 141 10.17 9.12 13.40
#